data_AF-A0A4W5KGU5-F1
#
_entry.id   AF-A0A4W5KGU5-F1
#
_cell.length_a   1.000
_cell.length_b   1.000
_cell.length_c   1.000
_cell.angle_alpha   90.00
_cell.angle_beta   90.00
_cell.angle_gamma   90.00
#
_symmetry.space_group_name_H-M   'P 1'
#
loop_
_entity.id
_entity.type
_entity.pdbx_description
1 polymer ?
#
loop_
_entity_poly.entity_id
_entity_poly.type
_entity_poly.pdbx_seq_one_letter_code
_entity_poly.pdbx_strand_id
1 'polypeptide(L)' 'MFMIEKWPIIQAFALEGIGGGSFFTMKYKLMDISEKLWQTYTRLDPVSLDNLLTEVTILSAPHTCD' A
#
# COMPACT_ATOMS: atom_id res chain seq x y z
N MET A 1 7.98 -5.27 -15.27
CA MET A 1 8.71 -6.47 -14.79
C MET A 1 10.19 -6.16 -14.48
N PHE A 2 10.99 -5.72 -15.46
CA PHE A 2 12.46 -5.54 -15.31
C PHE A 2 12.94 -4.54 -14.23
N MET A 3 12.11 -3.59 -13.78
CA MET A 3 12.51 -2.66 -12.71
C MET A 3 12.62 -3.33 -11.33
N ILE A 4 11.79 -4.32 -11.02
CA ILE A 4 11.80 -5.00 -9.72
C ILE A 4 13.12 -5.75 -9.53
N GLU A 5 13.64 -6.37 -10.59
CA GLU A 5 14.94 -7.03 -10.55
C GLU A 5 16.07 -6.06 -10.18
N LYS A 6 15.96 -4.76 -10.50
CA LYS A 6 17.00 -3.77 -10.16
C LYS A 6 16.99 -3.32 -8.70
N TRP A 7 16.03 -3.74 -7.89
CA TRP A 7 15.98 -3.35 -6.48
C TRP A 7 17.12 -4.00 -5.70
N PRO A 8 17.82 -3.27 -4.80
CA PRO A 8 18.97 -3.81 -4.07
C PRO A 8 18.69 -5.11 -3.32
N ILE A 9 17.52 -5.22 -2.70
CA ILE A 9 17.10 -6.43 -1.97
C ILE A 9 16.87 -7.63 -2.91
N ILE A 10 16.36 -7.38 -4.12
CA ILE A 10 16.14 -8.41 -5.13
C ILE A 10 17.47 -8.85 -5.74
N GLN A 11 18.38 -7.91 -6.00
CA GLN A 11 19.74 -8.22 -6.45
C GLN A 11 20.53 -9.05 -5.42
N ALA A 12 20.40 -8.73 -4.13
CA ALA A 12 21.05 -9.49 -3.06
C ALA A 12 20.63 -10.98 -3.04
N PHE A 13 19.43 -11.31 -3.50
CA PHE A 13 18.93 -12.68 -3.61
C PHE A 13 19.71 -13.54 -4.61
N ALA A 14 20.28 -12.93 -5.64
CA ALA A 14 21.04 -13.64 -6.68
C ALA A 14 22.52 -13.85 -6.33
N LEU A 15 23.03 -13.21 -5.26
CA LEU A 15 24.43 -13.30 -4.86
C LEU A 15 24.75 -14.68 -4.28
N GLU A 16 25.73 -15.39 -4.83
CA GLU A 16 26.20 -16.67 -4.28
C GLU A 16 26.77 -16.47 -2.86
N GLY A 17 26.38 -17.34 -1.92
CA GLY A 17 26.83 -17.30 -0.53
C GLY A 17 26.03 -16.39 0.40
N ILE A 18 25.15 -15.53 -0.13
CA ILE A 18 24.17 -14.74 0.63
C ILE A 18 22.75 -15.17 0.24
N GLY A 19 22.49 -15.19 -1.07
CA GLY A 19 21.27 -15.66 -1.71
C GLY A 19 21.45 -16.98 -2.46
N GLY A 20 20.35 -17.53 -2.97
CA GLY A 20 20.29 -18.89 -3.52
C GLY A 20 20.95 -19.09 -4.89
N GLY A 21 21.79 -18.15 -5.36
CA GLY A 21 22.53 -18.24 -6.63
C GLY A 21 21.66 -18.17 -7.90
N SER A 22 20.42 -17.67 -7.80
CA SER A 22 19.49 -17.59 -8.94
C SER A 22 18.66 -16.31 -8.90
N PHE A 23 18.25 -15.81 -10.07
CA PHE A 23 17.42 -14.62 -10.17
C PHE A 23 16.05 -14.82 -9.51
N PHE A 24 15.57 -13.80 -8.82
CA PHE A 24 14.34 -13.88 -8.04
C PHE A 24 13.13 -14.23 -8.91
N THR A 25 12.98 -13.58 -10.06
CA THR A 25 11.86 -13.81 -11.00
C THR A 25 11.90 -15.14 -11.73
N MET A 26 13.05 -15.84 -11.77
CA MET A 26 13.12 -17.21 -12.29
C MET A 26 12.59 -18.22 -11.27
N LYS A 27 12.74 -17.91 -9.98
CA LYS A 27 12.29 -18.78 -8.88
C LYS A 27 10.85 -18.52 -8.46
N TYR A 28 10.40 -17.28 -8.54
CA TYR A 28 9.07 -16.88 -8.07
C TYR A 28 8.29 -16.11 -9.14
N LYS A 29 7.02 -16.48 -9.31
CA LYS A 29 6.09 -15.76 -10.20
C LYS A 29 5.67 -14.46 -9.54
N LEU A 30 5.89 -13.34 -10.23
CA LEU A 30 5.39 -12.03 -9.81
C LEU A 30 3.97 -11.78 -10.31
N MET A 31 3.18 -11.07 -9.51
CA MET A 31 1.85 -10.59 -9.87
C MET A 31 1.74 -9.12 -9.48
N ASP A 32 1.25 -8.30 -10.40
CA ASP A 32 0.87 -6.93 -10.08
C ASP A 32 -0.45 -6.93 -9.31
N ILE A 33 -0.45 -6.29 -8.14
CA ILE A 33 -1.61 -6.18 -7.26
C ILE A 33 -2.08 -4.72 -7.11
N SER A 34 -1.50 -3.79 -7.87
CA SER A 34 -1.75 -2.36 -7.76
C SER A 34 -3.23 -2.01 -7.92
N GLU A 35 -3.92 -2.61 -8.89
CA GLU A 35 -5.35 -2.35 -9.13
C GLU A 35 -6.25 -2.87 -7.99
N LYS A 36 -5.97 -4.06 -7.46
CA LYS A 36 -6.71 -4.63 -6.32
C LYS A 36 -6.53 -3.77 -5.06
N LEU A 37 -5.31 -3.28 -4.85
CA LEU A 37 -5.00 -2.36 -3.75
C LEU A 37 -5.74 -1.04 -3.94
N TRP A 38 -5.73 -0.46 -5.15
CA TRP A 38 -6.46 0.76 -5.45
C TRP A 38 -7.97 0.63 -5.16
N GLN A 39 -8.58 -0.47 -5.60
CA GLN A 39 -9.99 -0.77 -5.30
C GLN A 39 -10.26 -0.93 -3.80
N THR A 40 -9.27 -1.34 -3.02
CA THR A 40 -9.40 -1.50 -1.57
C THR A 40 -9.25 -0.15 -0.86
N TYR A 41 -8.23 0.63 -1.22
CA TYR A 41 -7.92 1.91 -0.58
C TYR A 41 -8.87 3.05 -0.95
N THR A 42 -9.57 2.96 -2.08
CA THR A 42 -10.59 3.96 -2.47
C THR A 42 -11.90 3.77 -1.72
N ARG A 43 -12.07 2.69 -0.96
CA ARG A 43 -13.25 2.49 -0.11
C ARG A 43 -13.09 3.32 1.17
N LEU A 44 -14.13 4.08 1.51
CA LEU A 44 -14.18 4.78 2.78
C LEU A 44 -14.32 3.74 3.90
N ASP A 45 -13.33 3.68 4.79
CA ASP A 45 -13.39 2.79 5.94
C ASP A 45 -14.27 3.40 7.05
N PRO A 46 -14.83 2.58 7.96
CA PRO A 46 -15.73 3.06 9.01
C PRO A 46 -15.11 4.10 9.95
N VAL A 47 -13.80 4.05 10.21
CA VAL A 47 -13.12 5.01 11.08
C VAL A 47 -13.01 6.35 10.37
N SER A 48 -12.61 6.35 9.10
CA SER A 48 -12.61 7.57 8.29
C SER A 48 -14.01 8.17 8.14
N LEU A 49 -15.05 7.34 8.04
CA LEU A 49 -16.45 7.81 8.01
C LEU A 49 -16.86 8.46 9.34
N ASP A 50 -16.55 7.83 10.46
CA ASP A 50 -16.87 8.36 11.80
C ASP A 50 -16.17 9.70 12.07
N ASN A 51 -14.90 9.79 11.69
CA ASN A 51 -14.15 11.05 11.74
C ASN A 51 -14.81 12.14 10.87
N LEU A 52 -15.17 11.81 9.63
CA LEU A 52 -15.84 12.75 8.73
C LEU A 52 -17.19 13.23 9.29
N LEU A 53 -18.00 12.31 9.84
CA LEU A 53 -19.28 12.65 10.46
C LEU A 53 -19.09 13.53 11.70
N THR A 54 -18.07 13.26 12.50
CA THR A 54 -17.72 14.05 13.68
C THR A 54 -17.32 15.47 13.27
N GLU A 55 -16.45 15.60 12.26
CA GLU A 55 -16.03 16.91 11.72
C GLU A 55 -17.23 17.70 11.17
N VAL A 56 -18.08 17.07 10.35
CA VAL A 56 -19.28 17.71 9.81
C VAL A 56 -20.21 18.14 10.94
N THR A 57 -20.39 17.32 11.97
CA THR A 57 -21.26 17.65 13.11
C THR A 57 -20.71 18.84 13.88
N ILE A 58 -19.40 18.90 14.16
CA ILE A 58 -18.75 20.03 14.83
C ILE A 58 -18.90 21.32 14.01
N LEU A 59 -18.71 21.25 12.69
CA LEU A 59 -18.83 22.41 11.81
C LEU A 59 -20.28 22.88 11.62
N SER A 60 -21.24 21.97 11.72
CA SER A 60 -22.68 22.27 11.61
C SER A 60 -23.33 22.67 12.93
N ALA A 61 -22.61 22.54 14.06
CA ALA A 61 -23.11 22.98 15.35
C ALA A 61 -23.36 24.50 15.29
N PRO A 62 -24.55 24.99 15.66
CA PRO A 62 -24.78 26.42 15.73
C PRO A 62 -23.72 26.99 16.68
N HIS A 63 -23.03 28.04 16.24
CA HIS A 63 -22.21 28.84 17.15
C HIS A 63 -23.09 29.14 18.35
N THR A 64 -22.78 28.55 19.51
CA THR A 64 -23.40 28.95 20.75
C THR A 64 -22.93 30.37 20.98
N CYS A 65 -23.77 31.32 20.55
CA CYS A 65 -23.62 32.72 20.87
C CYS A 65 -23.76 32.83 22.39
N ASP A 66 -22.63 32.93 23.07
CA ASP A 66 -22.53 33.61 24.36
C ASP A 66 -22.80 35.12 24.18
#